data_AF-A0A0F9HRQ4-F1
#
_entry.id   AF-A0A0F9HRQ4-F1
#
_cell.length_a   1.000
_cell.length_b   1.000
_cell.length_c   1.000
_cell.angle_alpha   90.00
_cell.angle_beta   90.00
_cell.angle_gamma   90.00
#
_symmetry.space_group_name_H-M   'P 1'
#
loop_
_entity.id
_entity.type
_entity.pdbx_description
1 polymer ?
#
loop_
_entity_poly.entity_id
_entity_poly.type
_entity_poly.pdbx_seq_one_letter_code
_entity_poly.pdbx_strand_id
1 'polypeptide(L)'
;MPTRRVRKRRFKFSKDDLVQRALTFVTDDEAARGAEMDARAQRYAKFRQWRGQHVDSPWEDSSDAAVPDLATDSLRMMDTLFNAVHATRPAVVSKATSKAKEPQTKAIDRVLDTQLLVEAGDEWLSDLLDAFVLDGHYTVFCPWVRENRSATELRESDPIPPGEVPALHFRTLLRRSFEGAVVEPRGRSVDNP
;
A
#
# COMPACT_ATOMS: atom_id res chain seq x y z
N MET A 1 -31.44 40.65 40.36
CA MET A 1 -32.39 41.00 39.27
C MET A 1 -33.59 40.08 39.36
N PRO A 2 -34.82 40.55 39.66
CA PRO A 2 -35.99 39.67 39.73
C PRO A 2 -36.46 39.31 38.32
N THR A 3 -36.67 38.02 38.04
CA THR A 3 -37.15 37.52 36.75
C THR A 3 -38.62 37.92 36.53
N ARG A 4 -38.87 38.71 35.48
CA ARG A 4 -40.20 39.20 35.09
C ARG A 4 -41.11 38.02 34.75
N ARG A 5 -42.17 37.79 35.54
CA ARG A 5 -43.18 36.76 35.25
C ARG A 5 -43.92 37.12 33.96
N VAL A 6 -43.74 36.30 32.91
CA VAL A 6 -44.43 36.47 31.62
C VAL A 6 -45.88 36.00 31.76
N ARG A 7 -46.83 36.85 31.34
CA ARG A 7 -48.26 36.55 31.41
C ARG A 7 -48.60 35.41 30.45
N LYS A 8 -49.15 34.31 30.96
CA LYS A 8 -49.61 33.17 30.15
C LYS A 8 -50.71 33.65 29.21
N ARG A 9 -50.42 33.72 27.90
CA ARG A 9 -51.42 34.01 26.86
C ARG A 9 -52.28 32.76 26.66
N ARG A 10 -53.60 32.93 26.68
CA ARG A 10 -54.56 31.87 26.34
C ARG A 10 -54.92 32.01 24.88
N PHE A 11 -54.56 31.03 24.07
CA PHE A 11 -55.00 30.94 22.68
C PHE A 11 -56.38 30.27 22.65
N LYS A 12 -57.32 30.87 21.92
CA LYS A 12 -58.60 30.24 21.60
C LYS A 12 -58.50 29.79 20.15
N PHE A 13 -58.54 28.47 19.93
CA PHE A 13 -58.64 27.90 18.61
C PHE A 13 -60.09 27.46 18.38
N SER A 14 -60.64 27.73 17.20
CA SER A 14 -61.88 27.07 16.80
C SER A 14 -61.62 25.58 16.62
N LYS A 15 -62.59 24.73 16.97
CA LYS A 15 -62.47 23.29 16.73
C LYS A 15 -62.35 23.00 15.23
N ASP A 16 -63.06 23.76 14.41
CA ASP A 16 -63.06 23.59 12.96
C ASP A 16 -61.69 23.95 12.35
N ASP A 17 -61.04 25.01 12.85
CA ASP A 17 -59.69 25.40 12.41
C ASP A 17 -58.65 24.32 12.76
N LEU A 18 -58.79 23.67 13.92
CA LEU A 18 -57.92 22.57 14.32
C LEU A 18 -58.12 21.34 13.45
N VAL A 19 -59.37 21.01 13.11
CA VAL A 19 -59.70 19.88 12.23
C VAL A 19 -59.18 20.14 10.82
N GLN A 20 -59.40 21.33 10.26
CA GLN A 20 -58.88 21.70 8.94
C GLN A 20 -57.36 21.65 8.91
N ARG A 21 -56.69 22.20 9.92
CA ARG A 21 -55.22 22.13 10.01
C ARG A 21 -54.70 20.69 10.08
N ALA A 22 -55.38 19.82 10.81
CA ALA A 22 -55.00 18.41 10.90
C ALA A 22 -55.19 17.69 9.55
N LEU A 23 -56.29 17.96 8.85
CA LEU A 23 -56.54 17.41 7.52
C LEU A 23 -55.51 17.90 6.50
N THR A 24 -55.25 19.21 6.44
CA THR A 24 -54.22 19.79 5.56
C THR A 24 -52.84 19.21 5.84
N PHE A 25 -52.48 19.04 7.13
CA PHE A 25 -51.21 18.43 7.48
C PHE A 25 -51.08 17.00 6.96
N VAL A 26 -52.14 16.19 7.09
CA VAL A 26 -52.12 14.80 6.58
C VAL A 26 -52.06 14.77 5.06
N THR A 27 -52.84 15.61 4.37
CA THR A 27 -52.81 15.66 2.89
C THR A 27 -51.46 16.13 2.36
N ASP A 28 -50.85 17.11 3.02
CA ASP A 28 -49.54 17.64 2.63
C ASP A 28 -48.43 16.60 2.88
N ASP A 29 -48.50 15.86 3.99
CA ASP A 29 -47.56 14.78 4.30
C ASP A 29 -47.68 13.62 3.30
N GLU A 30 -48.90 13.22 2.94
CA GLU A 30 -49.14 12.19 1.90
C GLU A 30 -48.61 12.63 0.53
N ALA A 31 -48.87 13.88 0.12
CA ALA A 31 -48.38 14.42 -1.14
C ALA A 31 -46.84 14.50 -1.16
N ALA A 32 -46.22 14.93 -0.06
CA ALA A 32 -44.76 15.00 0.07
C ALA A 32 -44.12 13.62 -0.04
N ARG A 33 -44.70 12.61 0.61
CA ARG A 33 -44.23 11.21 0.51
C ARG A 33 -44.38 10.66 -0.91
N GLY A 34 -45.49 10.96 -1.59
CA GLY A 34 -45.67 10.58 -2.99
C GLY A 34 -44.57 11.13 -3.88
N ALA A 35 -44.27 12.43 -3.77
CA ALA A 35 -43.19 13.06 -4.52
C ALA A 35 -41.82 12.46 -4.21
N GLU A 36 -41.53 12.13 -2.95
CA GLU A 36 -40.28 11.47 -2.56
C GLU A 36 -40.15 10.07 -3.16
N MET A 37 -41.23 9.29 -3.12
CA MET A 37 -41.30 7.95 -3.70
C MET A 37 -41.07 7.99 -5.22
N ASP A 38 -41.72 8.91 -5.92
CA ASP A 38 -41.56 9.10 -7.36
C ASP A 38 -40.14 9.53 -7.71
N ALA A 39 -39.57 10.50 -6.99
CA ALA A 39 -38.20 10.93 -7.20
C ALA A 39 -37.19 9.78 -6.96
N ARG A 40 -37.47 8.90 -5.98
CA ARG A 40 -36.66 7.71 -5.73
C ARG A 40 -36.77 6.70 -6.87
N ALA A 41 -37.98 6.45 -7.37
CA ALA A 41 -38.21 5.54 -8.50
C ALA A 41 -37.53 6.05 -9.77
N GLN A 42 -37.60 7.36 -10.04
CA GLN A 42 -36.93 8.00 -11.18
C GLN A 42 -35.40 7.84 -11.10
N ARG A 43 -34.79 8.09 -9.93
CA ARG A 43 -33.35 7.85 -9.73
C ARG A 43 -32.98 6.39 -9.99
N TYR A 44 -33.78 5.46 -9.48
CA TYR A 44 -33.53 4.03 -9.67
C TYR A 44 -33.64 3.61 -11.14
N ALA A 45 -34.65 4.11 -11.86
CA ALA A 45 -34.83 3.86 -13.28
C ALA A 45 -33.65 4.40 -14.10
N LYS A 46 -33.13 5.59 -13.76
CA LYS A 46 -31.94 6.18 -14.38
C LYS A 46 -30.70 5.33 -14.15
N PHE A 47 -30.43 4.91 -12.91
CA PHE A 47 -29.30 4.04 -12.60
C PHE A 47 -29.39 2.65 -13.23
N ARG A 48 -30.59 2.18 -13.55
CA ARG A 48 -30.83 0.89 -14.21
C ARG A 48 -31.01 1.02 -15.73
N GLN A 49 -30.84 2.21 -16.30
CA GLN A 49 -31.05 2.50 -17.73
C GLN A 49 -32.35 1.89 -18.28
N TRP A 50 -33.48 2.14 -17.62
CA TRP A 50 -34.77 1.66 -18.12
C TRP A 50 -35.06 2.27 -19.51
N ARG A 51 -35.31 1.41 -20.51
CA ARG A 51 -35.38 1.78 -21.95
C ARG A 51 -36.60 2.62 -22.38
N GLY A 52 -37.19 3.39 -21.48
CA GLY A 52 -38.38 4.21 -21.75
C GLY A 52 -38.33 5.62 -21.18
N GLN A 53 -37.22 6.02 -20.53
CA GLN A 53 -37.02 7.39 -20.07
C GLN A 53 -36.37 8.25 -21.16
N HIS A 54 -36.76 9.53 -21.21
CA HIS A 54 -36.07 10.52 -22.04
C HIS A 54 -34.62 10.69 -21.55
N VAL A 55 -33.69 11.02 -22.46
CA VAL A 55 -32.27 11.22 -22.13
C VAL A 55 -32.11 12.24 -20.99
N ASP A 56 -32.92 13.31 -21.03
CA ASP A 56 -32.95 14.41 -20.05
C ASP A 56 -33.89 14.16 -18.84
N SER A 57 -34.22 12.90 -18.55
CA SER A 57 -34.96 12.54 -17.33
C SER A 57 -33.98 12.10 -16.23
N PRO A 58 -34.10 12.58 -14.98
CA PRO A 58 -35.26 13.27 -14.40
C PRO A 58 -35.21 14.81 -14.42
N TRP A 59 -34.10 15.42 -14.82
CA TRP A 59 -33.93 16.88 -14.92
C TRP A 59 -33.21 17.23 -16.22
N GLU A 60 -33.46 18.45 -16.71
CA GLU A 60 -32.80 18.98 -17.91
C GLU A 60 -31.27 18.83 -17.81
N ASP A 61 -30.63 18.40 -18.90
CA ASP A 61 -29.22 18.05 -18.99
C ASP A 61 -28.75 16.86 -18.12
N SER A 62 -29.66 16.00 -17.64
CA SER A 62 -29.24 14.76 -16.97
C SER A 62 -28.57 13.81 -17.96
N SER A 63 -27.28 13.50 -17.76
CA SER A 63 -26.58 12.51 -18.59
C SER A 63 -27.19 11.11 -18.46
N ASP A 64 -27.41 10.41 -19.57
CA ASP A 64 -27.86 9.01 -19.63
C ASP A 64 -26.72 7.98 -19.63
N ALA A 65 -25.58 8.35 -19.04
CA ALA A 65 -24.49 7.42 -18.85
C ALA A 65 -24.78 6.47 -17.68
N ALA A 66 -24.63 5.15 -17.88
CA ALA A 66 -24.57 4.18 -16.79
C ALA A 66 -23.22 4.26 -16.07
N VAL A 67 -22.93 5.41 -15.48
CA VAL A 67 -21.73 5.61 -14.65
C VAL A 67 -21.58 4.51 -13.59
N PRO A 68 -22.66 4.04 -12.91
CA PRO A 68 -22.52 2.94 -11.96
C PRO A 68 -22.11 1.60 -12.59
N ASP A 69 -22.67 1.24 -13.75
CA ASP A 69 -22.32 -0.01 -14.42
C ASP A 69 -20.90 0.08 -15.00
N LEU A 70 -20.55 1.20 -15.63
CA LEU A 70 -19.19 1.47 -16.12
C LEU A 70 -18.16 1.44 -14.99
N ALA A 71 -18.47 2.02 -13.84
CA ALA A 71 -17.60 1.97 -12.67
C ALA A 71 -17.48 0.54 -12.13
N THR A 72 -18.59 -0.21 -12.09
CA THR A 72 -18.57 -1.61 -11.65
C THR A 72 -17.72 -2.48 -12.58
N ASP A 73 -17.87 -2.31 -13.89
CA ASP A 73 -17.10 -3.05 -14.90
C ASP A 73 -15.63 -2.64 -14.88
N SER A 74 -15.33 -1.35 -14.70
CA SER A 74 -13.97 -0.85 -14.50
C SER A 74 -13.32 -1.45 -13.27
N LEU A 75 -13.98 -1.39 -12.10
CA LEU A 75 -13.47 -1.96 -10.85
C LEU A 75 -13.22 -3.47 -10.97
N ARG A 76 -14.16 -4.21 -11.57
CA ARG A 76 -13.97 -5.64 -11.83
C ARG A 76 -12.78 -5.90 -12.75
N MET A 77 -12.63 -5.12 -13.81
CA MET A 77 -11.49 -5.27 -14.72
C MET A 77 -10.17 -5.01 -13.99
N MET A 78 -10.10 -3.96 -13.18
CA MET A 78 -8.91 -3.63 -12.38
C MET A 78 -8.58 -4.75 -11.40
N ASP A 79 -9.56 -5.25 -10.64
CA ASP A 79 -9.38 -6.39 -9.73
C ASP A 79 -8.92 -7.65 -10.46
N THR A 80 -9.47 -7.94 -11.65
CA THR A 80 -9.03 -9.12 -12.41
C THR A 80 -7.60 -9.00 -12.90
N LEU A 81 -7.17 -7.80 -13.33
CA LEU A 81 -5.80 -7.57 -13.79
C LEU A 81 -4.82 -7.63 -12.62
N PHE A 82 -5.15 -6.96 -11.51
CA PHE A 82 -4.35 -7.00 -10.29
C PHE A 82 -4.14 -8.44 -9.84
N ASN A 83 -5.24 -9.21 -9.68
CA ASN A 83 -5.16 -10.59 -9.23
C ASN A 83 -4.46 -11.52 -10.23
N ALA A 84 -4.65 -11.33 -11.53
CA ALA A 84 -3.99 -12.14 -12.55
C ALA A 84 -2.47 -12.00 -12.49
N VAL A 85 -1.96 -10.78 -12.28
CA VAL A 85 -0.52 -10.54 -12.17
C VAL A 85 0.01 -10.93 -10.79
N HIS A 86 -0.71 -10.58 -9.72
CA HIS A 86 -0.30 -10.89 -8.35
C HIS A 86 -0.31 -12.40 -8.07
N ALA A 87 -1.18 -13.18 -8.73
CA ALA A 87 -1.17 -14.65 -8.62
C ALA A 87 0.10 -15.29 -9.22
N THR A 88 0.81 -14.56 -10.09
CA THR A 88 2.05 -15.03 -10.71
C THR A 88 3.25 -14.38 -10.06
N ARG A 89 4.18 -15.20 -9.54
CA ARG A 89 5.46 -14.68 -9.05
C ARG A 89 6.24 -14.10 -10.23
N PRO A 90 6.64 -12.81 -10.21
CA PRO A 90 7.41 -12.22 -11.30
C PRO A 90 8.78 -12.89 -11.43
N ALA A 91 9.19 -13.16 -12.67
CA ALA A 91 10.48 -13.79 -12.95
C ALA A 91 11.61 -12.75 -12.86
N VAL A 92 12.43 -12.85 -11.82
CA VAL A 92 13.62 -12.01 -11.65
C VAL A 92 14.81 -12.70 -12.30
N VAL A 93 15.14 -12.29 -13.54
CA VAL A 93 16.18 -12.91 -14.35
C VAL A 93 17.22 -11.87 -14.78
N SER A 94 18.49 -12.15 -14.50
CA SER A 94 19.62 -11.39 -14.98
C SER A 94 20.12 -11.94 -16.32
N LYS A 95 20.70 -11.07 -17.14
CA LYS A 95 21.29 -11.46 -18.43
C LYS A 95 22.76 -11.10 -18.45
N ALA A 96 23.61 -12.12 -18.56
CA ALA A 96 25.05 -11.92 -18.68
C ALA A 96 25.39 -11.23 -20.02
N THR A 97 26.22 -10.19 -19.95
CA THR A 97 26.74 -9.50 -21.14
C THR A 97 27.85 -10.27 -21.85
N SER A 98 28.47 -11.25 -21.18
CA SER A 98 29.56 -12.08 -21.71
C SER A 98 29.38 -13.54 -21.32
N LYS A 99 29.72 -14.48 -22.23
CA LYS A 99 29.67 -15.93 -21.99
C LYS A 99 30.50 -16.38 -20.79
N ALA A 100 31.60 -15.69 -20.50
CA ALA A 100 32.44 -16.01 -19.34
C ALA A 100 31.72 -15.79 -17.98
N LYS A 101 30.70 -14.92 -17.95
CA LYS A 101 29.92 -14.59 -16.75
C LYS A 101 28.58 -15.32 -16.66
N GLU A 102 28.25 -16.12 -17.67
CA GLU A 102 27.05 -16.95 -17.70
C GLU A 102 26.86 -17.84 -16.44
N PRO A 103 27.90 -18.44 -15.83
CA PRO A 103 27.70 -19.21 -14.60
C PRO A 103 27.31 -18.34 -13.39
N GLN A 104 27.65 -17.04 -13.40
CA GLN A 104 27.33 -16.12 -12.29
C GLN A 104 25.86 -15.68 -12.30
N THR A 105 25.20 -15.72 -13.46
CA THR A 105 23.78 -15.35 -13.64
C THR A 105 22.89 -16.04 -12.62
N LYS A 106 23.04 -17.36 -12.43
CA LYS A 106 22.22 -18.13 -11.47
C LYS A 106 22.40 -17.67 -10.02
N ALA A 107 23.59 -17.23 -9.64
CA ALA A 107 23.85 -16.73 -8.30
C ALA A 107 23.22 -15.34 -8.12
N ILE A 108 23.33 -14.48 -9.13
CA ILE A 108 22.73 -13.15 -9.13
C ILE A 108 21.21 -13.24 -9.08
N ASP A 109 20.59 -14.12 -9.88
CA ASP A 109 19.14 -14.32 -9.89
C ASP A 109 18.61 -14.69 -8.51
N ARG A 110 19.31 -15.60 -7.79
CA ARG A 110 18.94 -15.98 -6.42
C ARG A 110 19.06 -14.84 -5.43
N VAL A 111 20.10 -14.02 -5.55
CA VAL A 111 20.29 -12.86 -4.67
C VAL A 111 19.18 -11.83 -4.92
N LEU A 112 18.89 -11.51 -6.18
CA LEU A 112 17.83 -10.56 -6.52
C LEU A 112 16.46 -11.07 -6.08
N ASP A 113 16.17 -12.35 -6.27
CA ASP A 113 14.94 -12.99 -5.83
C ASP A 113 14.76 -12.91 -4.31
N THR A 114 15.83 -13.15 -3.56
CA THR A 114 15.82 -13.06 -2.09
C THR A 114 15.61 -11.61 -1.64
N GLN A 115 16.34 -10.66 -2.21
CA GLN A 115 16.24 -9.25 -1.83
C GLN A 115 14.87 -8.65 -2.16
N LEU A 116 14.34 -8.93 -3.35
CA LEU A 116 13.09 -8.32 -3.81
C LEU A 116 11.84 -8.99 -3.26
N LEU A 117 11.84 -10.31 -3.06
CA LEU A 117 10.61 -11.04 -2.70
C LEU A 117 10.62 -11.61 -1.29
N VAL A 118 11.80 -11.81 -0.67
CA VAL A 118 11.89 -12.34 0.70
C VAL A 118 12.16 -11.22 1.71
N GLU A 119 13.11 -10.34 1.42
CA GLU A 119 13.48 -9.24 2.34
C GLU A 119 12.51 -8.06 2.24
N ALA A 120 12.19 -7.61 1.02
CA ALA A 120 11.26 -6.50 0.80
C ALA A 120 9.77 -6.93 0.86
N GLY A 121 9.47 -8.22 0.70
CA GLY A 121 8.11 -8.75 0.63
C GLY A 121 7.36 -8.38 -0.67
N ASP A 122 6.04 -8.58 -0.67
CA ASP A 122 5.18 -8.38 -1.84
C ASP A 122 4.43 -7.03 -1.84
N GLU A 123 4.62 -6.20 -0.81
CA GLU A 123 3.93 -4.90 -0.67
C GLU A 123 4.30 -3.94 -1.81
N TRP A 124 5.58 -3.84 -2.15
CA TRP A 124 6.04 -2.98 -3.25
C TRP A 124 5.46 -3.43 -4.60
N LEU A 125 5.23 -4.73 -4.79
CA LEU A 125 4.64 -5.27 -6.01
C LEU A 125 3.17 -4.87 -6.09
N SER A 126 2.44 -4.95 -4.98
CA SER A 126 1.05 -4.54 -4.89
C SER A 126 0.88 -3.05 -5.23
N ASP A 127 1.66 -2.18 -4.59
CA ASP A 127 1.62 -0.74 -4.85
C ASP A 127 1.93 -0.40 -6.32
N LEU A 128 2.87 -1.13 -6.92
CA LEU A 128 3.27 -0.96 -8.31
C LEU A 128 2.18 -1.41 -9.28
N LEU A 129 1.51 -2.53 -8.98
CA LEU A 129 0.39 -3.03 -9.78
C LEU A 129 -0.81 -2.08 -9.70
N ASP A 130 -1.14 -1.56 -8.53
CA ASP A 130 -2.22 -0.58 -8.36
C ASP A 130 -1.93 0.70 -9.16
N ALA A 131 -0.71 1.25 -9.05
CA ALA A 131 -0.31 2.41 -9.83
C ALA A 131 -0.36 2.15 -11.34
N PHE A 132 0.07 0.96 -11.79
CA PHE A 132 0.02 0.60 -13.20
C PHE A 132 -1.40 0.44 -13.73
N VAL A 133 -2.29 -0.21 -12.98
CA VAL A 133 -3.67 -0.49 -13.40
C VAL A 133 -4.50 0.80 -13.42
N LEU A 134 -4.27 1.71 -12.46
CA LEU A 134 -4.99 2.99 -12.35
C LEU A 134 -4.44 4.05 -13.30
N ASP A 135 -3.13 4.30 -13.26
CA ASP A 135 -2.51 5.44 -13.94
C ASP A 135 -1.79 5.05 -15.25
N GLY A 136 -1.61 3.75 -15.51
CA GLY A 136 -0.89 3.25 -16.68
C GLY A 136 0.64 3.43 -16.61
N HIS A 137 1.15 4.04 -15.55
CA HIS A 137 2.58 4.29 -15.36
C HIS A 137 2.95 4.21 -13.88
N TYR A 138 4.15 3.73 -13.61
CA TYR A 138 4.72 3.68 -12.27
C TYR A 138 6.19 4.06 -12.33
N THR A 139 6.74 4.56 -11.22
CA THR A 139 8.16 4.87 -11.09
C THR A 139 8.70 4.15 -9.87
N VAL A 140 9.72 3.31 -10.06
CA VAL A 140 10.40 2.61 -8.96
C VAL A 140 11.74 3.28 -8.69
N PHE A 141 11.97 3.63 -7.42
CA PHE A 141 13.27 4.08 -6.97
C PHE A 141 14.08 2.87 -6.48
N CYS A 142 15.14 2.51 -7.20
CA CYS A 142 16.06 1.43 -6.82
C CYS A 142 17.39 1.98 -6.28
N PRO A 143 17.50 2.31 -4.99
CA PRO A 143 18.75 2.77 -4.39
C PRO A 143 19.75 1.62 -4.25
N TRP A 144 20.98 1.84 -4.70
CA TRP A 144 22.09 0.94 -4.43
C TRP A 144 22.63 1.21 -3.02
N VAL A 145 22.10 0.52 -2.01
CA VAL A 145 22.58 0.65 -0.63
C VAL A 145 23.75 -0.31 -0.41
N ARG A 146 24.90 0.23 0.01
CA ARG A 146 26.04 -0.58 0.45
C ARG A 146 25.86 -0.90 1.93
N GLU A 147 25.47 -2.12 2.25
CA GLU A 147 25.46 -2.60 3.63
C GLU A 147 26.86 -3.12 4.01
N ASN A 148 27.48 -2.52 5.02
CA ASN A 148 28.72 -3.02 5.62
C ASN A 148 28.38 -3.68 6.95
N ARG A 149 28.44 -5.02 7.01
CA ARG A 149 28.32 -5.78 8.27
C ARG A 149 29.71 -6.14 8.77
N SER A 150 29.99 -5.90 10.05
CA SER A 150 31.18 -6.43 10.71
C SER A 150 30.98 -7.93 10.92
N ALA A 151 31.64 -8.76 10.11
CA ALA A 151 31.74 -10.19 10.36
C ALA A 151 32.93 -10.46 11.29
N THR A 152 32.66 -11.06 12.45
CA THR A 152 33.71 -11.52 13.36
C THR A 152 33.92 -13.01 13.11
N GLU A 153 35.06 -13.37 12.54
CA GLU A 153 35.46 -14.77 12.39
C GLU A 153 36.29 -15.19 13.62
N LEU A 154 35.76 -16.09 14.44
CA LEU A 154 36.52 -16.70 15.53
C LEU A 154 37.29 -17.90 14.95
N ARG A 155 38.61 -17.87 15.03
CA ARG A 155 39.46 -19.02 14.68
C ARG A 155 40.13 -19.55 15.95
N GLU A 156 39.94 -20.83 16.21
CA GLU A 156 40.71 -21.54 17.24
C GLU A 156 42.09 -21.87 16.70
N SER A 157 43.11 -21.72 17.54
CA SER A 157 44.50 -22.03 17.20
C SER A 157 45.12 -22.95 18.23
N ASP A 158 46.18 -23.64 17.79
CA ASP A 158 46.99 -24.47 18.68
C ASP A 158 47.55 -23.62 19.85
N PRO A 159 47.69 -24.22 21.05
CA PRO A 159 48.25 -23.53 22.21
C PRO A 159 49.70 -23.11 21.98
N ILE A 160 50.09 -21.97 22.57
CA ILE A 160 51.43 -21.39 22.44
C ILE A 160 52.48 -22.39 22.97
N PRO A 161 53.50 -22.76 22.18
CA PRO A 161 54.57 -23.64 22.63
C PRO A 161 55.32 -23.07 23.85
N PRO A 162 55.70 -23.90 24.84
CA PRO A 162 56.44 -23.42 26.01
C PRO A 162 57.82 -22.88 25.58
N GLY A 163 58.06 -21.59 25.84
CA GLY A 163 59.31 -20.89 25.52
C GLY A 163 59.25 -19.92 24.34
N GLU A 164 58.14 -19.89 23.60
CA GLU A 164 57.95 -18.92 22.51
C GLU A 164 57.32 -17.62 23.03
N VAL A 165 57.78 -16.47 22.53
CA VAL A 165 57.20 -15.17 22.88
C VAL A 165 55.81 -15.05 22.24
N PRO A 166 54.73 -14.82 23.02
CA PRO A 166 53.36 -14.81 22.50
C PRO A 166 53.17 -13.87 21.29
N ALA A 167 53.84 -12.71 21.29
CA ALA A 167 53.77 -11.74 20.21
C ALA A 167 54.28 -12.28 18.86
N LEU A 168 55.36 -13.08 18.86
CA LEU A 168 55.92 -13.68 17.64
C LEU A 168 55.05 -14.82 17.13
N HIS A 169 54.49 -15.62 18.04
CA HIS A 169 53.56 -16.70 17.70
C HIS A 169 52.30 -16.15 17.02
N PHE A 170 51.64 -15.15 17.60
CA PHE A 170 50.46 -14.51 17.00
C PHE A 170 50.78 -13.83 15.68
N ARG A 171 51.95 -13.19 15.54
CA ARG A 171 52.37 -12.57 14.27
C ARG A 171 52.51 -13.61 13.16
N THR A 172 53.07 -14.78 13.47
CA THR A 172 53.26 -15.87 12.51
C THR A 172 51.93 -16.49 12.10
N LEU A 173 51.03 -16.68 13.07
CA LEU A 173 49.68 -17.17 12.83
C LEU A 173 48.89 -16.21 11.95
N LEU A 174 48.90 -14.90 12.26
CA LEU A 174 48.23 -13.85 11.48
C LEU A 174 48.77 -13.75 10.04
N ARG A 175 50.09 -13.90 9.86
CA ARG A 175 50.70 -13.92 8.51
C ARG A 175 50.31 -15.14 7.69
N ARG A 176 50.14 -16.30 8.34
CA ARG A 176 49.72 -17.54 7.69
C ARG A 176 48.23 -17.51 7.34
N SER A 177 47.40 -16.90 8.17
CA SER A 177 45.96 -16.82 7.97
C SER A 177 45.53 -15.72 7.00
N PHE A 178 46.34 -14.66 6.85
CA PHE A 178 46.09 -13.53 5.97
C PHE A 178 47.34 -13.23 5.12
N GLU A 179 47.53 -14.00 4.04
CA GLU A 179 48.64 -13.78 3.10
C GLU A 179 48.62 -12.34 2.53
N GLY A 180 49.70 -11.59 2.75
CA GLY A 180 49.89 -10.24 2.19
C GLY A 180 49.39 -9.07 3.05
N ALA A 181 48.76 -9.31 4.19
CA ALA A 181 48.32 -8.23 5.09
C ALA A 181 49.42 -7.86 6.11
N VAL A 182 49.75 -6.57 6.22
CA VAL A 182 50.61 -6.06 7.30
C VAL A 182 49.77 -5.98 8.57
N VAL A 183 49.68 -7.11 9.29
CA VAL A 183 48.92 -7.20 10.54
C VAL A 183 49.90 -7.28 11.71
N GLU A 184 49.79 -6.33 12.63
CA GLU A 184 50.50 -6.36 13.91
C GLU A 184 49.51 -6.60 15.06
N PRO A 185 49.82 -7.51 15.99
CA PRO A 185 48.99 -7.69 17.17
C PRO A 185 48.96 -6.40 17.98
N ARG A 186 47.76 -5.93 18.36
CA ARG A 186 47.62 -4.74 19.23
C ARG A 186 48.16 -5.06 20.62
N GLY A 187 49.36 -4.60 20.90
CA GLY A 187 50.08 -4.76 22.16
C GLY A 187 51.41 -4.01 22.12
N ARG A 188 51.92 -3.61 23.28
CA ARG A 188 53.15 -2.82 23.41
C ARG A 188 54.30 -3.56 22.71
N SER A 189 54.88 -2.96 21.67
CA SER A 189 56.04 -3.49 20.96
C SER A 189 57.18 -3.68 21.95
N VAL A 190 57.52 -4.93 22.26
CA VAL A 190 58.74 -5.26 23.01
C VAL A 190 59.85 -5.36 21.97
N ASP A 191 60.18 -4.24 21.34
CA ASP A 191 61.34 -4.07 20.47
C ASP A 191 61.92 -2.68 20.72
N ASN A 192 62.71 -2.58 21.79
CA ASN A 192 63.95 -1.82 21.79
C ASN A 192 64.87 -2.49 22.83
N PRO A 193 66.16 -2.69 22.53
CA PRO A 193 67.13 -3.17 23.51
C PRO A 193 67.23 -2.25 24.72
#